data_AF-A0A1C6KGI4-F1
#
_entry.id   AF-A0A1C6KGI4-F1
#
_cell.length_a   1.000
_cell.length_b   1.000
_cell.length_c   1.000
_cell.angle_alpha   90.00
_cell.angle_beta   90.00
_cell.angle_gamma   90.00
#
_symmetry.space_group_name_H-M   'P 1'
#
loop_
_entity.id
_entity.type
_entity.pdbx_description
1 polymer ?
#
loop_
_entity_poly.entity_id
_entity_poly.type
_entity_poly.pdbx_seq_one_letter_code
_entity_poly.pdbx_strand_id
1 'polypeptide(L)'
;MEKIIGLIIKKNRLEKNMSQESLCHGICAVSYLSKIENGSVKADIEIISKLFLELGINFNEVVSEEDEAEIYITLDNIFMEKFKFDRAKEILNKYSSMIYSTKVLTYLILEFIMKANEDFKSVDEKSFLTYENYADKKQLYYFYMVLGKFYLDFRNDKEESLFYFEKAYMINPEGKGLFNIGVSYYIDGDYNRAIEYFNKDFILEIELGNIDDAVIDCVYLANTYSNLNSIPLMEKYYAKALKLSKNIDNNVKGNIYYNLGATYIKSDSIKSMKYLKMAEDIGCGIDCFYLYQKLVLVNLDLGNKEEAIKYLVKSKEAAHYENLDNDRYIQHMIRMLEIICNDNNYLKNVEYGELLSKLFYVKDGSMHYGFKLFFASYYVEWLKSNRRYKEALEVMEEIFSL
;
A
#
# COMPACT_ATOMS: atom_id res chain seq x y z
N MET A 1 -8.18 24.56 -11.84
CA MET A 1 -8.55 23.73 -13.00
C MET A 1 -7.92 24.19 -14.32
N GLU A 2 -8.47 25.11 -15.13
CA GLU A 2 -7.98 25.32 -16.53
C GLU A 2 -6.55 25.92 -16.71
N LYS A 3 -5.93 26.41 -15.64
CA LYS A 3 -4.58 27.00 -15.71
C LYS A 3 -3.46 25.97 -15.94
N ILE A 4 -3.67 24.70 -15.56
CA ILE A 4 -2.67 23.64 -15.76
C ILE A 4 -2.44 23.36 -17.25
N ILE A 5 -3.46 23.61 -18.09
CA ILE A 5 -3.39 23.39 -19.53
C ILE A 5 -2.23 24.18 -20.14
N GLY A 6 -1.98 25.39 -19.64
CA GLY A 6 -0.83 26.19 -20.07
C GLY A 6 0.51 25.51 -19.82
N LEU A 7 0.69 24.83 -18.69
CA LEU A 7 1.90 24.05 -18.43
C LEU A 7 2.03 22.88 -19.40
N ILE A 8 0.92 22.21 -19.74
CA ILE A 8 0.90 21.10 -20.70
C ILE A 8 1.29 21.61 -22.10
N ILE A 9 0.73 22.75 -22.53
CA ILE A 9 1.11 23.42 -23.79
C ILE A 9 2.61 23.73 -23.78
N LYS A 10 3.13 24.35 -22.71
CA LYS A 10 4.54 24.69 -22.56
C LYS A 10 5.43 23.46 -22.67
N LYS A 11 5.09 22.36 -21.99
CA LYS A 11 5.85 21.11 -22.01
C LYS A 11 5.92 20.52 -23.42
N ASN A 12 4.79 20.35 -24.09
CA ASN A 12 4.72 19.80 -25.45
C ASN A 12 5.44 20.70 -26.47
N ARG A 13 5.33 22.02 -26.31
CA ARG A 13 6.04 23.00 -27.15
C ARG A 13 7.56 22.82 -27.04
N LEU A 14 8.07 22.71 -25.81
CA LEU A 14 9.50 22.54 -25.56
C LEU A 14 10.00 21.17 -26.06
N GLU A 15 9.24 20.10 -25.88
CA GLU A 15 9.54 18.77 -26.43
C GLU A 15 9.64 18.77 -27.96
N LYS A 16 8.86 19.61 -28.64
CA LYS A 16 8.88 19.80 -30.10
C LYS A 16 9.87 20.87 -30.57
N ASN A 17 10.69 21.45 -29.68
CA ASN A 17 11.64 22.54 -29.97
C ASN A 17 10.99 23.78 -30.62
N MET A 18 9.72 24.07 -30.29
CA MET A 18 8.99 25.21 -30.83
C MET A 18 9.18 26.47 -29.96
N SER A 19 9.32 27.64 -30.59
CA SER A 19 9.28 28.93 -29.88
C SER A 19 7.83 29.32 -29.57
N GLN A 20 7.62 30.23 -28.60
CA GLN A 20 6.28 30.77 -28.35
C GLN A 20 5.73 31.50 -29.58
N GLU A 21 6.59 32.25 -30.28
CA GLU A 21 6.25 32.94 -31.54
C GLU A 21 5.77 31.98 -32.62
N SER A 22 6.45 30.83 -32.79
CA SER A 22 6.06 29.81 -33.75
C SER A 22 4.73 29.18 -33.38
N LEU A 23 4.51 28.87 -32.10
CA LEU A 23 3.31 28.17 -31.66
C LEU A 23 2.05 29.05 -31.73
N CYS A 24 2.13 30.33 -31.35
CA CYS A 24 0.94 31.19 -31.32
C CYS A 24 0.68 31.96 -32.62
N HIS A 25 1.43 31.69 -33.69
CA HIS A 25 1.34 32.44 -34.94
C HIS A 25 -0.10 32.39 -35.51
N GLY A 26 -0.73 33.55 -35.68
CA GLY A 26 -2.11 33.65 -36.16
C GLY A 26 -3.18 33.21 -35.17
N ILE A 27 -2.82 32.82 -33.94
CA ILE A 27 -3.74 32.37 -32.89
C ILE A 27 -3.90 33.45 -31.82
N CYS A 28 -2.80 33.91 -31.21
CA CYS A 28 -2.82 34.93 -30.16
C CYS A 28 -1.47 35.66 -30.03
N ALA A 29 -1.40 36.69 -29.20
CA ALA A 29 -0.14 37.41 -28.96
C ALA A 29 0.85 36.57 -28.14
N VAL A 30 2.16 36.67 -28.43
CA VAL A 30 3.23 35.95 -27.71
C VAL A 30 3.19 36.22 -26.20
N SER A 31 2.94 37.47 -25.82
CA SER A 31 2.79 37.87 -24.41
C SER A 31 1.56 37.24 -23.74
N TYR A 32 0.51 36.94 -24.50
CA TYR A 32 -0.66 36.23 -24.03
C TYR A 32 -0.36 34.74 -23.88
N LEU A 33 0.27 34.09 -24.87
CA LEU A 33 0.73 32.69 -24.75
C LEU A 33 1.65 32.51 -23.54
N SER A 34 2.59 33.43 -23.30
CA SER A 34 3.46 33.37 -22.12
C SER A 34 2.67 33.43 -20.79
N LYS A 35 1.60 34.24 -20.71
CA LYS A 35 0.72 34.27 -19.55
C LYS A 35 -0.10 32.99 -19.39
N ILE A 36 -0.53 32.37 -20.50
CA ILE A 36 -1.19 31.06 -20.50
C ILE A 36 -0.21 30.01 -19.96
N GLU A 37 0.97 29.90 -20.55
CA GLU A 37 1.99 28.89 -20.21
C GLU A 37 2.46 28.93 -18.76
N ASN A 38 2.41 30.11 -18.14
CA ASN A 38 2.77 30.31 -16.74
C ASN A 38 1.56 30.29 -15.79
N GLY A 39 0.38 29.87 -16.26
CA GLY A 39 -0.83 29.75 -15.45
C GLY A 39 -1.39 31.08 -14.93
N SER A 40 -0.94 32.21 -15.47
CA SER A 40 -1.31 33.54 -14.99
C SER A 40 -2.67 34.00 -15.53
N VAL A 41 -3.09 33.48 -16.68
CA VAL A 41 -4.37 33.80 -17.32
C VAL A 41 -5.09 32.52 -17.73
N LYS A 42 -6.43 32.55 -17.63
CA LYS A 42 -7.34 31.55 -18.22
C LYS A 42 -7.63 31.96 -19.66
N ALA A 43 -7.30 31.11 -20.62
CA ALA A 43 -7.62 31.34 -22.04
C ALA A 43 -8.94 30.70 -22.43
N ASP A 44 -9.57 31.24 -23.47
CA ASP A 44 -10.75 30.63 -24.06
C ASP A 44 -10.43 29.27 -24.69
N ILE A 45 -11.40 28.35 -24.62
CA ILE A 45 -11.26 26.97 -25.10
C ILE A 45 -10.84 26.95 -26.58
N GLU A 46 -11.35 27.86 -27.40
CA GLU A 46 -11.02 27.96 -28.82
C GLU A 46 -9.53 28.28 -29.05
N ILE A 47 -8.94 29.13 -28.20
CA ILE A 47 -7.50 29.44 -28.25
C ILE A 47 -6.69 28.21 -27.85
N ILE A 48 -7.10 27.53 -26.78
CA ILE A 48 -6.46 26.30 -26.30
C ILE A 48 -6.47 25.23 -27.40
N SER A 49 -7.62 24.97 -28.02
CA SER A 49 -7.77 23.96 -29.07
C SER A 49 -6.95 24.28 -30.30
N LYS A 50 -6.88 25.55 -30.72
CA LYS A 50 -5.97 25.97 -31.82
C LYS A 50 -4.50 25.77 -31.47
N LEU A 51 -4.08 26.10 -30.24
CA LEU A 51 -2.69 25.88 -29.79
C LEU A 51 -2.33 24.38 -29.77
N PHE A 52 -3.23 23.51 -29.32
CA PHE A 52 -3.00 22.06 -29.36
C PHE A 52 -2.97 21.53 -30.80
N LEU A 53 -3.84 22.03 -31.68
CA LEU A 53 -3.81 21.67 -33.10
C LEU A 53 -2.48 22.03 -33.75
N GLU A 54 -1.90 23.20 -33.43
CA GLU A 54 -0.57 23.60 -33.91
C GLU A 54 0.55 22.70 -33.35
N LEU A 55 0.37 22.15 -32.14
CA LEU A 55 1.24 21.11 -31.60
C LEU A 55 1.02 19.74 -32.28
N GLY A 56 0.05 19.60 -33.18
CA GLY A 56 -0.34 18.33 -33.80
C GLY A 56 -1.05 17.38 -32.83
N ILE A 57 -1.72 17.93 -31.82
CA ILE A 57 -2.41 17.19 -30.75
C ILE A 57 -3.90 17.54 -30.81
N ASN A 58 -4.75 16.54 -30.68
CA ASN A 58 -6.19 16.76 -30.56
C ASN A 58 -6.54 17.03 -29.10
N PHE A 59 -7.05 18.23 -28.80
CA PHE A 59 -7.50 18.59 -27.46
C PHE A 59 -8.92 18.06 -27.23
N ASN A 60 -9.06 17.17 -26.25
CA ASN A 60 -10.34 16.62 -25.88
C ASN A 60 -11.06 17.57 -24.91
N GLU A 61 -11.94 18.40 -25.46
CA GLU A 61 -12.69 19.40 -24.70
C GLU A 61 -13.73 18.77 -23.75
N VAL A 62 -14.22 17.57 -24.05
CA VAL A 62 -15.32 16.92 -23.33
C VAL A 62 -14.84 15.63 -22.68
N VAL A 63 -14.51 15.74 -21.38
CA VAL A 63 -14.41 14.59 -20.48
C VAL A 63 -15.68 14.61 -19.63
N SER A 64 -16.44 13.51 -19.64
CA SER A 64 -17.66 13.46 -18.84
C SER A 64 -17.33 13.46 -17.35
N GLU A 65 -18.24 13.96 -16.51
CA GLU A 65 -18.08 13.87 -15.05
C GLU A 65 -18.03 12.42 -14.58
N GLU A 66 -18.69 11.51 -15.32
CA GLU A 66 -18.66 10.07 -15.08
C GLU A 66 -17.26 9.48 -15.30
N ASP A 67 -16.57 9.88 -16.37
CA ASP A 67 -15.20 9.44 -16.65
C ASP A 67 -14.22 9.90 -15.57
N GLU A 68 -14.37 11.15 -15.12
CA GLU A 68 -13.54 11.69 -14.03
C GLU A 68 -13.84 10.99 -12.69
N ALA A 69 -15.10 10.64 -12.44
CA ALA A 69 -15.51 9.91 -11.25
C ALA A 69 -14.89 8.51 -11.16
N GLU A 70 -14.72 7.81 -12.30
CA GLU A 70 -14.10 6.48 -12.32
C GLU A 70 -12.62 6.54 -11.88
N ILE A 71 -11.90 7.61 -12.22
CA ILE A 71 -10.52 7.84 -11.72
C ILE A 71 -10.53 8.05 -10.20
N TYR A 72 -11.44 8.86 -9.67
CA TYR A 72 -11.52 9.08 -8.22
C TYR A 72 -11.87 7.81 -7.45
N ILE A 73 -12.83 7.03 -7.94
CA ILE A 73 -13.15 5.72 -7.35
C ILE A 73 -11.93 4.80 -7.37
N THR A 74 -11.15 4.82 -8.45
CA THR A 74 -9.91 4.05 -8.55
C THR A 74 -8.90 4.48 -7.48
N LEU A 75 -8.74 5.79 -7.27
CA LEU A 75 -7.87 6.32 -6.22
C LEU A 75 -8.35 5.94 -4.81
N ASP A 76 -9.65 6.06 -4.52
CA ASP A 76 -10.21 5.67 -3.23
C ASP A 76 -10.01 4.17 -2.95
N ASN A 77 -10.09 3.32 -3.96
CA ASN A 77 -9.78 1.90 -3.82
C ASN A 77 -8.30 1.63 -3.56
N ILE A 78 -7.38 2.42 -4.13
CA ILE A 78 -5.94 2.34 -3.82
C ILE A 78 -5.72 2.73 -2.34
N PHE A 79 -6.37 3.81 -1.88
CA PHE A 79 -6.21 4.30 -0.51
C PHE A 79 -6.82 3.39 0.56
N MET A 80 -7.79 2.55 0.19
CA MET A 80 -8.41 1.55 1.07
C MET A 80 -7.83 0.15 0.90
N GLU A 81 -6.74 -0.01 0.13
CA GLU A 81 -6.07 -1.29 -0.15
C GLU A 81 -7.02 -2.38 -0.70
N LYS A 82 -8.05 -1.98 -1.46
CA LYS A 82 -9.11 -2.87 -1.95
C LYS A 82 -8.76 -3.65 -3.22
N PHE A 83 -7.90 -3.10 -4.08
CA PHE A 83 -7.50 -3.74 -5.35
C PHE A 83 -5.99 -3.64 -5.58
N LYS A 84 -5.45 -4.62 -6.31
CA LYS A 84 -4.10 -4.54 -6.90
C LYS A 84 -4.09 -3.46 -7.98
N PHE A 85 -2.92 -2.83 -8.18
CA PHE A 85 -2.70 -1.74 -9.16
C PHE A 85 -3.04 -2.11 -10.61
N ASP A 86 -3.25 -3.40 -10.93
CA ASP A 86 -3.62 -3.87 -12.28
C ASP A 86 -4.88 -3.19 -12.83
N ARG A 87 -5.95 -3.09 -12.01
CA ARG A 87 -7.19 -2.39 -12.43
C ARG A 87 -6.96 -0.90 -12.64
N ALA A 88 -6.12 -0.28 -11.80
CA ALA A 88 -5.78 1.13 -11.94
C ALA A 88 -4.99 1.41 -13.22
N LYS A 89 -4.14 0.46 -13.66
CA LYS A 89 -3.44 0.52 -14.95
C LYS A 89 -4.40 0.47 -16.15
N GLU A 90 -5.43 -0.38 -16.09
CA GLU A 90 -6.46 -0.44 -17.13
C GLU A 90 -7.22 0.88 -17.25
N ILE A 91 -7.63 1.47 -16.11
CA ILE A 91 -8.31 2.77 -16.06
C ILE A 91 -7.40 3.88 -16.58
N LEU A 92 -6.12 3.89 -16.19
CA LEU A 92 -5.14 4.86 -16.68
C LEU A 92 -5.00 4.78 -18.21
N ASN A 93 -4.88 3.57 -18.77
CA ASN A 93 -4.77 3.38 -20.21
C ASN A 93 -6.04 3.81 -20.96
N LYS A 94 -7.22 3.43 -20.43
CA LYS A 94 -8.53 3.80 -20.97
C LYS A 94 -8.67 5.32 -21.09
N TYR A 95 -8.15 6.08 -20.11
CA TYR A 95 -8.27 7.52 -20.03
C TYR A 95 -7.01 8.30 -20.41
N SER A 96 -6.07 7.67 -21.12
CA SER A 96 -4.81 8.29 -21.57
C SER A 96 -4.99 9.61 -22.35
N SER A 97 -6.10 9.76 -23.09
CA SER A 97 -6.41 11.00 -23.82
C SER A 97 -6.78 12.18 -22.92
N MET A 98 -7.12 11.95 -21.65
CA MET A 98 -7.42 13.03 -20.68
C MET A 98 -6.22 13.93 -20.41
N ILE A 99 -4.99 13.50 -20.74
CA ILE A 99 -3.80 14.34 -20.65
C ILE A 99 -3.90 15.62 -21.49
N TYR A 100 -4.76 15.62 -22.52
CA TYR A 100 -5.06 16.77 -23.36
C TYR A 100 -6.51 17.21 -23.16
N SER A 101 -6.93 17.37 -21.91
CA SER A 101 -8.27 17.83 -21.54
C SER A 101 -8.25 18.85 -20.40
N THR A 102 -9.40 19.42 -20.09
CA THR A 102 -9.60 20.28 -18.91
C THR A 102 -9.46 19.53 -17.58
N LYS A 103 -9.51 18.20 -17.61
CA LYS A 103 -9.41 17.28 -16.46
C LYS A 103 -8.03 16.64 -16.31
N VAL A 104 -7.02 17.14 -17.04
CA VAL A 104 -5.65 16.58 -17.06
C VAL A 104 -5.04 16.37 -15.68
N LEU A 105 -5.30 17.25 -14.70
CA LEU A 105 -4.70 17.07 -13.36
C LEU A 105 -5.21 15.81 -12.67
N THR A 106 -6.48 15.48 -12.81
CA THR A 106 -7.06 14.25 -12.24
C THR A 106 -6.39 13.01 -12.83
N TYR A 107 -6.14 13.02 -14.14
CA TYR A 107 -5.35 11.97 -14.80
C TYR A 107 -3.91 11.90 -14.28
N LEU A 108 -3.22 13.06 -14.16
CA LEU A 108 -1.83 13.12 -13.69
C LEU A 108 -1.67 12.63 -12.24
N ILE A 109 -2.67 12.83 -11.38
CA ILE A 109 -2.69 12.32 -10.00
C ILE A 109 -2.67 10.79 -9.99
N LEU A 110 -3.53 10.14 -10.78
CA LEU A 110 -3.51 8.68 -10.93
C LEU A 110 -2.22 8.20 -11.60
N GLU A 111 -1.77 8.88 -12.65
CA GLU A 111 -0.54 8.54 -13.35
C GLU A 111 0.68 8.55 -12.43
N PHE A 112 0.77 9.53 -11.51
CA PHE A 112 1.87 9.66 -10.57
C PHE A 112 2.03 8.43 -9.68
N ILE A 113 0.95 7.99 -9.02
CA ILE A 113 1.02 6.82 -8.13
C ILE A 113 1.25 5.52 -8.91
N MET A 114 0.70 5.42 -10.12
CA MET A 114 0.94 4.28 -11.02
C MET A 114 2.41 4.19 -11.44
N LYS A 115 3.02 5.31 -11.85
CA LYS A 115 4.45 5.36 -12.17
C LYS A 115 5.32 5.04 -10.96
N ALA A 116 4.93 5.50 -9.77
CA ALA A 116 5.64 5.16 -8.55
C ALA A 116 5.61 3.66 -8.25
N ASN A 117 4.45 3.03 -8.44
CA ASN A 117 4.31 1.59 -8.28
C ASN A 117 5.14 0.78 -9.31
N GLU A 118 5.33 1.30 -10.53
CA GLU A 118 6.17 0.65 -11.55
C GLU A 118 7.68 0.86 -11.30
N ASP A 119 8.11 2.10 -11.10
CA ASP A 119 9.48 2.48 -10.77
C ASP A 119 9.52 3.85 -10.07
N PHE A 120 9.37 3.85 -8.75
CA PHE A 120 9.38 5.08 -7.94
C PHE A 120 10.67 5.90 -8.05
N LYS A 121 11.80 5.30 -8.46
CA LYS A 121 13.07 6.04 -8.63
C LYS A 121 13.05 6.90 -9.88
N SER A 122 12.22 6.57 -10.87
CA SER A 122 12.03 7.34 -12.10
C SER A 122 11.10 8.54 -11.94
N VAL A 123 10.35 8.61 -10.83
CA VAL A 123 9.32 9.62 -10.61
C VAL A 123 9.94 10.98 -10.28
N ASP A 124 9.58 12.00 -11.07
CA ASP A 124 9.95 13.40 -10.79
C ASP A 124 8.94 14.05 -9.84
N GLU A 125 9.12 13.74 -8.56
CA GLU A 125 8.36 14.27 -7.42
C GLU A 125 8.35 15.81 -7.38
N LYS A 126 9.49 16.45 -7.68
CA LYS A 126 9.62 17.91 -7.64
C LYS A 126 8.75 18.58 -8.70
N SER A 127 8.73 18.02 -9.91
CA SER A 127 7.83 18.51 -10.96
C SER A 127 6.37 18.28 -10.60
N PHE A 128 6.02 17.14 -10.00
CA PHE A 128 4.65 16.86 -9.57
C PHE A 128 4.16 17.84 -8.50
N LEU A 129 5.01 18.20 -7.53
CA LEU A 129 4.70 19.20 -6.50
C LEU A 129 4.27 20.56 -7.08
N THR A 130 4.76 20.93 -8.26
CA THR A 130 4.35 22.20 -8.91
C THR A 130 2.86 22.25 -9.27
N TYR A 131 2.20 21.09 -9.42
CA TYR A 131 0.78 20.99 -9.77
C TYR A 131 -0.17 21.37 -8.64
N GLU A 132 0.31 21.44 -7.39
CA GLU A 132 -0.45 21.89 -6.22
C GLU A 132 -1.18 23.23 -6.48
N ASN A 133 -0.50 24.18 -7.14
CA ASN A 133 -1.02 25.52 -7.42
C ASN A 133 -2.17 25.55 -8.45
N TYR A 134 -2.46 24.43 -9.10
CA TYR A 134 -3.45 24.35 -10.18
C TYR A 134 -4.70 23.54 -9.79
N ALA A 135 -4.59 22.76 -8.71
CA ALA A 135 -5.64 21.91 -8.18
C ALA A 135 -6.82 22.74 -7.66
N ASP A 136 -8.03 22.30 -7.97
CA ASP A 136 -9.19 22.69 -7.17
C ASP A 136 -9.20 21.96 -5.82
N LYS A 137 -10.17 22.28 -4.95
CA LYS A 137 -10.28 21.68 -3.62
C LYS A 137 -10.36 20.14 -3.64
N LYS A 138 -11.14 19.56 -4.56
CA LYS A 138 -11.30 18.10 -4.67
C LYS A 138 -10.01 17.46 -5.17
N GLN A 139 -9.42 18.01 -6.22
CA GLN A 139 -8.13 17.56 -6.75
C GLN A 139 -7.02 17.67 -5.71
N LEU A 140 -7.02 18.73 -4.90
CA LEU A 140 -6.00 18.96 -3.88
C LEU A 140 -6.04 17.90 -2.76
N TYR A 141 -7.23 17.44 -2.38
CA TYR A 141 -7.38 16.29 -1.50
C TYR A 141 -6.70 15.05 -2.09
N TYR A 142 -7.06 14.64 -3.32
CA TYR A 142 -6.47 13.45 -3.95
C TYR A 142 -4.96 13.60 -4.21
N PHE A 143 -4.52 14.82 -4.55
CA PHE A 143 -3.11 15.17 -4.74
C PHE A 143 -2.29 14.93 -3.47
N TYR A 144 -2.77 15.38 -2.32
CA TYR A 144 -2.11 15.11 -1.04
C TYR A 144 -2.23 13.64 -0.63
N MET A 145 -3.35 12.98 -0.89
CA MET A 145 -3.49 11.54 -0.62
C MET A 145 -2.44 10.71 -1.39
N VAL A 146 -2.22 10.97 -2.69
CA VAL A 146 -1.20 10.22 -3.46
C VAL A 146 0.22 10.55 -3.01
N LEU A 147 0.50 11.79 -2.57
CA LEU A 147 1.80 12.13 -1.99
C LEU A 147 2.02 11.40 -0.66
N GLY A 148 1.03 11.42 0.23
CA GLY A 148 1.10 10.69 1.50
C GLY A 148 1.36 9.20 1.29
N LYS A 149 0.66 8.57 0.33
CA LYS A 149 0.87 7.17 -0.05
C LYS A 149 2.23 6.95 -0.68
N PHE A 150 2.70 7.88 -1.52
CA PHE A 150 4.01 7.79 -2.15
C PHE A 150 5.16 7.80 -1.12
N TYR A 151 5.11 8.71 -0.16
CA TYR A 151 6.14 8.78 0.89
C TYR A 151 6.07 7.56 1.82
N LEU A 152 4.86 7.06 2.11
CA LEU A 152 4.67 5.87 2.93
C LEU A 152 5.26 4.62 2.26
N ASP A 153 4.77 4.30 1.05
CA ASP A 153 5.01 3.01 0.42
C ASP A 153 6.39 2.93 -0.28
N PHE A 154 6.88 4.06 -0.83
CA PHE A 154 8.06 4.04 -1.70
C PHE A 154 9.28 4.75 -1.11
N ARG A 155 9.08 5.83 -0.34
CA ARG A 155 10.19 6.54 0.31
C ARG A 155 10.48 6.02 1.71
N ASN A 156 9.52 5.33 2.34
CA ASN A 156 9.54 4.99 3.76
C ASN A 156 9.81 6.25 4.63
N ASP A 157 9.24 7.38 4.22
CA ASP A 157 9.33 8.67 4.91
C ASP A 157 8.00 8.96 5.62
N LYS A 158 7.96 8.60 6.90
CA LYS A 158 6.76 8.63 7.71
C LYS A 158 6.34 10.05 8.06
N GLU A 159 7.31 10.96 8.26
CA GLU A 159 7.03 12.34 8.62
C GLU A 159 6.36 13.06 7.45
N GLU A 160 6.92 12.93 6.24
CA GLU A 160 6.31 13.50 5.04
C GLU A 160 4.97 12.82 4.71
N SER A 161 4.89 11.49 4.89
CA SER A 161 3.62 10.76 4.69
C SER A 161 2.49 11.33 5.56
N LEU A 162 2.74 11.46 6.88
CA LEU A 162 1.77 12.01 7.82
C LEU A 162 1.43 13.46 7.48
N PHE A 163 2.42 14.27 7.14
CA PHE A 163 2.21 15.67 6.74
C PHE A 163 1.23 15.81 5.58
N TYR A 164 1.36 15.00 4.53
CA TYR A 164 0.44 15.05 3.40
C TYR A 164 -0.94 14.46 3.73
N PHE A 165 -1.03 13.37 4.49
CA PHE A 165 -2.33 12.85 4.89
C PHE A 165 -3.10 13.81 5.81
N GLU A 166 -2.40 14.51 6.71
CA GLU A 166 -3.00 15.57 7.53
C GLU A 166 -3.50 16.73 6.68
N LYS A 167 -2.72 17.17 5.68
CA LYS A 167 -3.18 18.16 4.70
C LYS A 167 -4.42 17.71 3.93
N ALA A 168 -4.48 16.45 3.52
CA ALA A 168 -5.65 15.89 2.84
C ALA A 168 -6.87 15.88 3.77
N TYR A 169 -6.71 15.44 5.02
CA TYR A 169 -7.75 15.44 6.04
C TYR A 169 -8.30 16.84 6.31
N MET A 170 -7.44 17.86 6.38
CA MET A 170 -7.88 19.26 6.56
C MET A 170 -8.75 19.78 5.41
N ILE A 171 -8.63 19.21 4.21
CA ILE A 171 -9.44 19.57 3.04
C ILE A 171 -10.77 18.83 3.04
N ASN A 172 -10.72 17.52 3.28
CA ASN A 172 -11.86 16.62 3.28
C ASN A 172 -11.79 15.65 4.48
N PRO A 173 -12.35 16.04 5.65
CA PRO A 173 -12.37 15.20 6.84
C PRO A 173 -13.19 13.91 6.71
N GLU A 174 -14.12 13.87 5.76
CA GLU A 174 -14.95 12.70 5.42
C GLU A 174 -14.29 11.78 4.37
N GLY A 175 -13.07 12.12 3.94
CA GLY A 175 -12.26 11.30 3.03
C GLY A 175 -11.45 10.23 3.76
N LYS A 176 -10.60 9.53 3.00
CA LYS A 176 -9.79 8.38 3.46
C LYS A 176 -8.52 8.77 4.23
N GLY A 177 -8.43 10.02 4.67
CA GLY A 177 -7.25 10.56 5.35
C GLY A 177 -7.03 9.94 6.72
N LEU A 178 -8.09 9.76 7.52
CA LEU A 178 -7.98 9.16 8.86
C LEU A 178 -7.48 7.71 8.79
N PHE A 179 -8.07 6.90 7.91
CA PHE A 179 -7.60 5.55 7.63
C PHE A 179 -6.10 5.51 7.32
N ASN A 180 -5.64 6.33 6.37
CA ASN A 180 -4.25 6.31 5.92
C ASN A 180 -3.25 6.83 6.98
N ILE A 181 -3.67 7.78 7.83
CA ILE A 181 -2.89 8.15 9.03
C ILE A 181 -2.77 6.95 9.99
N GLY A 182 -3.86 6.22 10.20
CA GLY A 182 -3.86 4.97 10.97
C GLY A 182 -2.92 3.92 10.41
N VAL A 183 -2.91 3.73 9.08
CA VAL A 183 -1.98 2.82 8.38
C VAL A 183 -0.53 3.25 8.59
N SER A 184 -0.22 4.55 8.53
CA SER A 184 1.14 5.05 8.78
C SER A 184 1.63 4.68 10.19
N TYR A 185 0.81 4.90 11.23
CA TYR A 185 1.15 4.47 12.59
C TYR A 185 1.21 2.96 12.78
N TYR A 186 0.33 2.21 12.11
CA TYR A 186 0.35 0.76 12.11
C TYR A 186 1.68 0.22 11.58
N ILE A 187 2.13 0.72 10.42
CA ILE A 187 3.43 0.37 9.81
C ILE A 187 4.60 0.75 10.71
N ASP A 188 4.52 1.88 11.40
CA ASP A 188 5.53 2.33 12.35
C ASP A 188 5.62 1.44 13.61
N GLY A 189 4.55 0.71 13.94
CA GLY A 189 4.44 -0.04 15.18
C GLY A 189 3.86 0.76 16.34
N ASP A 190 3.48 2.03 16.13
CA ASP A 190 2.70 2.79 17.11
C ASP A 190 1.24 2.38 17.07
N TYR A 191 0.99 1.21 17.63
CA TYR A 191 -0.30 0.57 17.63
C TYR A 191 -1.35 1.33 18.45
N ASN A 192 -0.95 2.15 19.43
CA ASN A 192 -1.88 2.96 20.20
C ASN A 192 -2.47 4.08 19.35
N ARG A 193 -1.63 4.83 18.62
CA ARG A 193 -2.11 5.85 17.68
C ARG A 193 -2.86 5.22 16.50
N ALA A 194 -2.39 4.09 15.98
CA ALA A 194 -3.12 3.35 14.95
C ALA A 194 -4.56 3.00 15.40
N ILE A 195 -4.73 2.47 16.62
CA ILE A 195 -6.07 2.19 17.20
C ILE A 195 -6.92 3.46 17.27
N GLU A 196 -6.36 4.59 17.68
CA GLU A 196 -7.11 5.85 17.75
C GLU A 196 -7.68 6.25 16.38
N TYR A 197 -6.83 6.27 15.35
CA TYR A 197 -7.23 6.70 14.02
C TYR A 197 -8.16 5.71 13.32
N PHE A 198 -7.91 4.40 13.41
CA PHE A 198 -8.84 3.41 12.86
C PHE A 198 -10.20 3.41 13.56
N ASN A 199 -10.27 3.73 14.86
CA ASN A 199 -11.57 3.88 15.51
C ASN A 199 -12.31 5.15 15.07
N LYS A 200 -11.59 6.26 14.83
CA LYS A 200 -12.19 7.49 14.29
C LYS A 200 -12.74 7.24 12.88
N ASP A 201 -11.95 6.61 12.01
CA ASP A 201 -12.36 6.25 10.65
C ASP A 201 -13.54 5.26 10.68
N PHE A 202 -13.48 4.20 11.50
CA PHE A 202 -14.58 3.26 11.66
C PHE A 202 -15.91 3.95 12.02
N ILE A 203 -15.89 4.91 12.95
CA ILE A 203 -17.11 5.63 13.35
C ILE A 203 -17.63 6.47 12.17
N LEU A 204 -16.74 7.20 11.51
CA LEU A 204 -17.06 8.00 10.33
C LEU A 204 -17.67 7.16 9.22
N GLU A 205 -17.06 6.03 8.84
CA GLU A 205 -17.53 5.19 7.75
C GLU A 205 -18.89 4.54 8.07
N ILE A 206 -19.16 4.24 9.34
CA ILE A 206 -20.51 3.82 9.78
C ILE A 206 -21.53 4.95 9.62
N GLU A 207 -21.18 6.18 9.99
CA GLU A 207 -22.06 7.35 9.85
C GLU A 207 -22.36 7.68 8.38
N LEU A 208 -21.36 7.50 7.51
CA LEU A 208 -21.49 7.68 6.05
C LEU A 208 -22.19 6.50 5.36
N GLY A 209 -22.36 5.36 6.04
CA GLY A 209 -22.96 4.15 5.48
C GLY A 209 -22.02 3.32 4.59
N ASN A 210 -20.71 3.59 4.64
CA ASN A 210 -19.67 2.90 3.88
C ASN A 210 -19.23 1.61 4.59
N ILE A 211 -20.12 0.62 4.58
CA ILE A 211 -19.94 -0.62 5.34
C ILE A 211 -18.66 -1.37 4.96
N ASP A 212 -18.27 -1.36 3.69
CA ASP A 212 -17.06 -2.08 3.25
C ASP A 212 -15.79 -1.44 3.79
N ASP A 213 -15.74 -0.11 3.95
CA ASP A 213 -14.60 0.60 4.54
C ASP A 213 -14.53 0.32 6.05
N ALA A 214 -15.66 0.37 6.74
CA ALA A 214 -15.76 0.00 8.15
C ALA A 214 -15.36 -1.47 8.44
N VAL A 215 -15.52 -2.38 7.46
CA VAL A 215 -14.98 -3.75 7.54
C VAL A 215 -13.45 -3.71 7.52
N ILE A 216 -12.85 -2.93 6.63
CA ILE A 216 -11.39 -2.79 6.54
C ILE A 216 -10.83 -2.23 7.85
N ASP A 217 -11.44 -1.19 8.44
CA ASP A 217 -11.02 -0.70 9.76
C ASP A 217 -11.03 -1.78 10.84
N CYS A 218 -12.08 -2.60 10.87
CA CYS A 218 -12.16 -3.71 11.82
C CYS A 218 -11.02 -4.73 11.62
N VAL A 219 -10.59 -4.97 10.38
CA VAL A 219 -9.44 -5.82 10.08
C VAL A 219 -8.15 -5.18 10.60
N TYR A 220 -7.91 -3.89 10.35
CA TYR A 220 -6.70 -3.22 10.85
C TYR A 220 -6.68 -3.10 12.38
N LEU A 221 -7.82 -2.82 13.02
CA LEU A 221 -7.94 -2.85 14.48
C LEU A 221 -7.59 -4.23 15.02
N ALA A 222 -8.12 -5.30 14.41
CA ALA A 222 -7.81 -6.66 14.83
C ALA A 222 -6.33 -7.02 14.64
N ASN A 223 -5.73 -6.64 13.50
CA ASN A 223 -4.28 -6.79 13.24
C ASN A 223 -3.47 -6.04 14.31
N THR A 224 -3.88 -4.83 14.65
CA THR A 224 -3.21 -3.99 15.65
C THR A 224 -3.26 -4.64 17.04
N TYR A 225 -4.43 -5.13 17.46
CA TYR A 225 -4.56 -5.89 18.70
C TYR A 225 -3.80 -7.22 18.68
N SER A 226 -3.67 -7.87 17.51
CA SER A 226 -2.83 -9.05 17.35
C SER A 226 -1.36 -8.73 17.64
N ASN A 227 -0.84 -7.64 17.08
CA ASN A 227 0.55 -7.24 17.30
C ASN A 227 0.83 -6.80 18.74
N LEU A 228 -0.19 -6.26 19.42
CA LEU A 228 -0.17 -6.00 20.87
C LEU A 228 -0.39 -7.26 21.74
N ASN A 229 -0.50 -8.45 21.13
CA ASN A 229 -0.79 -9.73 21.78
C ASN A 229 -2.11 -9.73 22.61
N SER A 230 -3.07 -8.87 22.24
CA SER A 230 -4.39 -8.78 22.87
C SER A 230 -5.40 -9.66 22.13
N ILE A 231 -5.29 -10.97 22.35
CA ILE A 231 -6.10 -12.00 21.67
C ILE A 231 -7.61 -11.76 21.76
N PRO A 232 -8.20 -11.41 22.93
CA PRO A 232 -9.66 -11.23 23.01
C PRO A 232 -10.17 -10.04 22.18
N LEU A 233 -9.40 -8.96 22.09
CA LEU A 233 -9.78 -7.79 21.29
C LEU A 233 -9.59 -8.05 19.80
N MET A 234 -8.51 -8.73 19.42
CA MET A 234 -8.30 -9.22 18.06
C MET A 234 -9.49 -10.08 17.58
N GLU A 235 -9.89 -11.09 18.36
CA GLU A 235 -11.02 -11.97 18.02
C GLU A 235 -12.33 -11.18 17.89
N LYS A 236 -12.56 -10.22 18.80
CA LYS A 236 -13.74 -9.35 18.80
C LYS A 236 -13.84 -8.56 17.48
N TYR A 237 -12.76 -7.93 17.03
CA TYR A 237 -12.79 -7.09 15.83
C TYR A 237 -12.83 -7.89 14.53
N TYR A 238 -12.15 -9.04 14.43
CA TYR A 238 -12.35 -9.93 13.28
C TYR A 238 -13.77 -10.50 13.20
N ALA A 239 -14.34 -10.91 14.34
CA ALA A 239 -15.73 -11.36 14.38
C ALA A 239 -16.70 -10.24 14.02
N LYS A 240 -16.36 -8.98 14.33
CA LYS A 240 -17.12 -7.80 13.92
C LYS A 240 -17.04 -7.60 12.41
N ALA A 241 -15.84 -7.60 11.81
CA ALA A 241 -15.63 -7.51 10.36
C ALA A 241 -16.45 -8.56 9.60
N LEU A 242 -16.37 -9.83 10.01
CA LEU A 242 -17.09 -10.94 9.37
C LEU A 242 -18.62 -10.84 9.49
N LYS A 243 -19.15 -10.10 10.47
CA LYS A 243 -20.59 -9.92 10.69
C LYS A 243 -21.15 -8.65 10.07
N LEU A 244 -20.31 -7.64 9.84
CA LEU A 244 -20.73 -6.31 9.44
C LEU A 244 -21.25 -6.29 8.00
N SER A 245 -20.64 -7.06 7.09
CA SER A 245 -21.09 -7.20 5.70
C SER A 245 -21.50 -8.65 5.40
N LYS A 246 -22.70 -8.83 4.85
CA LYS A 246 -23.20 -10.14 4.39
C LYS A 246 -22.41 -10.66 3.19
N ASN A 247 -21.85 -9.75 2.39
CA ASN A 247 -21.14 -10.04 1.15
C ASN A 247 -19.68 -9.61 1.23
N ILE A 248 -19.05 -9.78 2.40
CA ILE A 248 -17.63 -9.50 2.57
C ILE A 248 -16.81 -10.25 1.51
N ASP A 249 -15.92 -9.51 0.84
CA ASP A 249 -15.05 -10.03 -0.21
C ASP A 249 -14.23 -11.22 0.27
N ASN A 250 -14.03 -12.21 -0.60
CA ASN A 250 -13.33 -13.44 -0.22
C ASN A 250 -11.85 -13.18 0.11
N ASN A 251 -11.21 -12.17 -0.49
CA ASN A 251 -9.85 -11.81 -0.14
C ASN A 251 -9.78 -11.26 1.28
N VAL A 252 -10.74 -10.40 1.66
CA VAL A 252 -10.83 -9.88 3.03
C VAL A 252 -11.09 -11.02 4.02
N LYS A 253 -12.01 -11.95 3.72
CA LYS A 253 -12.26 -13.13 4.57
C LYS A 253 -11.01 -13.98 4.76
N GLY A 254 -10.32 -14.32 3.68
CA GLY A 254 -9.13 -15.15 3.78
C GLY A 254 -7.99 -14.44 4.50
N ASN A 255 -7.83 -13.11 4.35
CA ASN A 255 -6.88 -12.31 5.14
C ASN A 255 -7.17 -12.41 6.64
N ILE A 256 -8.45 -12.30 7.03
CA ILE A 256 -8.88 -12.48 8.43
C ILE A 256 -8.50 -13.86 8.96
N TYR A 257 -8.79 -14.93 8.21
CA TYR A 257 -8.46 -16.29 8.63
C TYR A 257 -6.95 -16.56 8.64
N TYR A 258 -6.21 -16.01 7.68
CA TYR A 258 -4.75 -16.10 7.67
C TYR A 258 -4.17 -15.45 8.92
N ASN A 259 -4.57 -14.22 9.25
CA ASN A 259 -4.04 -13.52 10.41
C ASN A 259 -4.45 -14.19 11.72
N LEU A 260 -5.72 -14.63 11.86
CA LEU A 260 -6.15 -15.45 12.99
C LEU A 260 -5.24 -16.69 13.16
N GLY A 261 -5.01 -17.41 12.06
CA GLY A 261 -4.16 -18.58 12.03
C GLY A 261 -2.72 -18.28 12.44
N ALA A 262 -2.13 -17.22 11.90
CA ALA A 262 -0.77 -16.77 12.17
C ALA A 262 -0.59 -16.39 13.65
N THR A 263 -1.54 -15.65 14.25
CA THR A 263 -1.49 -15.27 15.66
C THR A 263 -1.51 -16.48 16.60
N TYR A 264 -2.25 -17.53 16.24
CA TYR A 264 -2.38 -18.71 17.10
C TYR A 264 -1.22 -19.70 17.02
N ILE A 265 -0.26 -19.57 16.09
CA ILE A 265 0.79 -20.58 15.85
C ILE A 265 1.48 -21.01 17.16
N LYS A 266 1.94 -20.04 17.95
CA LYS A 266 2.71 -20.28 19.18
C LYS A 266 1.84 -20.55 20.43
N SER A 267 0.53 -20.31 20.38
CA SER A 267 -0.35 -20.38 21.56
C SER A 267 -1.39 -21.50 21.49
N ASP A 268 -1.89 -21.82 20.30
CA ASP A 268 -2.90 -22.85 20.06
C ASP A 268 -2.78 -23.37 18.61
N SER A 269 -1.91 -24.37 18.40
CA SER A 269 -1.63 -24.92 17.07
C SER A 269 -2.86 -25.56 16.42
N ILE A 270 -3.86 -26.01 17.19
CA ILE A 270 -5.10 -26.58 16.66
C ILE A 270 -5.97 -25.46 16.07
N LYS A 271 -6.17 -24.35 16.79
CA LYS A 271 -6.86 -23.17 16.25
C LYS A 271 -6.11 -22.59 15.06
N SER A 272 -4.79 -22.49 15.15
CA SER A 272 -3.93 -22.01 14.07
C SER A 272 -4.16 -22.82 12.79
N MET A 273 -4.05 -24.15 12.87
CA MET A 273 -4.30 -25.05 11.74
C MET A 273 -5.70 -24.86 11.14
N LYS A 274 -6.73 -24.80 11.99
CA LYS A 274 -8.12 -24.60 11.54
C LYS A 274 -8.26 -23.33 10.70
N TYR A 275 -7.77 -22.20 11.19
CA TYR A 275 -7.94 -20.93 10.49
C TYR A 275 -7.05 -20.82 9.24
N LEU A 276 -5.80 -21.30 9.28
CA LEU A 276 -4.94 -21.33 8.09
C LEU A 276 -5.53 -22.22 6.98
N LYS A 277 -6.15 -23.35 7.33
CA LYS A 277 -6.89 -24.17 6.37
C LYS A 277 -8.11 -23.47 5.80
N MET A 278 -8.87 -22.72 6.61
CA MET A 278 -9.97 -21.88 6.10
C MET A 278 -9.47 -20.82 5.12
N ALA A 279 -8.30 -20.22 5.37
CA ALA A 279 -7.68 -19.28 4.44
C ALA A 279 -7.24 -19.96 3.13
N GLU A 280 -6.65 -21.16 3.21
CA GLU A 280 -6.28 -21.96 2.02
C GLU A 280 -7.51 -22.35 1.19
N ASP A 281 -8.59 -22.82 1.84
CA ASP A 281 -9.79 -23.32 1.17
C ASP A 281 -10.57 -22.22 0.42
N ILE A 282 -10.47 -20.97 0.88
CA ILE A 282 -11.08 -19.81 0.18
C ILE A 282 -10.36 -19.53 -1.15
N GLY A 283 -9.15 -20.04 -1.36
CA GLY A 283 -8.36 -19.75 -2.56
C GLY A 283 -7.99 -18.27 -2.64
N CYS A 284 -7.65 -17.70 -1.47
CA CYS A 284 -7.46 -16.28 -1.30
C CYS A 284 -6.33 -15.75 -2.21
N GLY A 285 -6.49 -14.56 -2.79
CA GLY A 285 -5.43 -13.81 -3.47
C GLY A 285 -4.31 -13.30 -2.55
N ILE A 286 -4.12 -13.97 -1.40
CA ILE A 286 -2.97 -13.82 -0.50
C ILE A 286 -1.73 -14.32 -1.24
N ASP A 287 -0.61 -13.64 -0.99
CA ASP A 287 0.74 -14.15 -1.21
C ASP A 287 0.85 -15.54 -0.56
N CYS A 288 0.56 -16.58 -1.34
CA CYS A 288 0.38 -17.96 -0.91
C CYS A 288 1.67 -18.46 -0.24
N PHE A 289 2.80 -17.87 -0.62
CA PHE A 289 4.07 -18.02 0.06
C PHE A 289 3.95 -17.91 1.58
N TYR A 290 3.37 -16.83 2.11
CA TYR A 290 3.29 -16.59 3.55
C TYR A 290 2.31 -17.53 4.23
N LEU A 291 1.16 -17.82 3.59
CA LEU A 291 0.20 -18.80 4.09
C LEU A 291 0.86 -20.18 4.25
N TYR A 292 1.55 -20.65 3.20
CA TYR A 292 2.21 -21.94 3.23
C TYR A 292 3.36 -21.97 4.24
N GLN A 293 4.12 -20.89 4.42
CA GLN A 293 5.09 -20.79 5.52
C GLN A 293 4.42 -21.01 6.88
N LYS A 294 3.28 -20.37 7.14
CA LYS A 294 2.57 -20.55 8.41
C LYS A 294 2.07 -21.99 8.57
N LEU A 295 1.61 -22.62 7.48
CA LEU A 295 1.21 -24.02 7.45
C LEU A 295 2.37 -24.99 7.68
N VAL A 296 3.59 -24.68 7.24
CA VAL A 296 4.80 -25.44 7.62
C VAL A 296 4.99 -25.39 9.13
N LEU A 297 5.02 -24.18 9.71
CA LEU A 297 5.32 -23.97 11.13
C LEU A 297 4.30 -24.67 12.04
N VAL A 298 3.00 -24.51 11.77
CA VAL A 298 1.96 -25.15 12.59
C VAL A 298 1.96 -26.68 12.45
N ASN A 299 2.27 -27.24 11.27
CA ASN A 299 2.39 -28.69 11.12
C ASN A 299 3.57 -29.24 11.91
N LEU A 300 4.69 -28.51 11.97
CA LEU A 300 5.84 -28.90 12.81
C LEU A 300 5.47 -28.88 14.29
N ASP A 301 4.77 -27.83 14.76
CA ASP A 301 4.30 -27.74 16.15
C ASP A 301 3.33 -28.87 16.51
N LEU A 302 2.51 -29.33 15.56
CA LEU A 302 1.60 -30.48 15.72
C LEU A 302 2.28 -31.85 15.54
N GLY A 303 3.58 -31.90 15.20
CA GLY A 303 4.33 -33.14 14.96
C GLY A 303 4.11 -33.78 13.58
N ASN A 304 3.39 -33.10 12.67
CA ASN A 304 3.06 -33.58 11.32
C ASN A 304 4.18 -33.26 10.31
N LYS A 305 5.37 -33.83 10.53
CA LYS A 305 6.58 -33.50 9.75
C LYS A 305 6.43 -33.72 8.24
N GLU A 306 5.78 -34.80 7.81
CA GLU A 306 5.56 -35.09 6.39
C GLU A 306 4.72 -34.01 5.70
N GLU A 307 3.68 -33.53 6.39
CA GLU A 307 2.79 -32.50 5.86
C GLU A 307 3.49 -31.13 5.83
N ALA A 308 4.30 -30.83 6.84
CA ALA A 308 5.15 -29.64 6.84
C ALA A 308 6.08 -29.60 5.61
N ILE A 309 6.68 -30.74 5.23
CA ILE A 309 7.54 -30.81 4.03
C ILE A 309 6.73 -30.57 2.75
N LYS A 310 5.50 -31.08 2.65
CA LYS A 310 4.63 -30.78 1.49
C LYS A 310 4.31 -29.30 1.38
N TYR A 311 3.98 -28.65 2.49
CA TYR A 311 3.73 -27.20 2.50
C TYR A 311 5.00 -26.38 2.24
N LEU A 312 6.19 -26.88 2.60
CA LEU A 312 7.44 -26.23 2.24
C LEU A 312 7.67 -26.23 0.72
N VAL A 313 7.32 -27.33 0.03
CA VAL A 313 7.37 -27.39 -1.43
C VAL A 313 6.38 -26.38 -2.03
N LYS A 314 5.12 -26.39 -1.57
CA LYS A 314 4.11 -25.40 -2.01
C LYS A 314 4.56 -23.95 -1.78
N SER A 315 5.20 -23.66 -0.64
CA SER A 315 5.72 -22.33 -0.32
C SER A 315 6.77 -21.87 -1.33
N LYS A 316 7.70 -22.76 -1.73
CA LYS A 316 8.70 -22.45 -2.77
C LYS A 316 8.07 -22.23 -4.14
N GLU A 317 7.11 -23.08 -4.52
CA GLU A 317 6.37 -22.94 -5.78
C GLU A 317 5.60 -21.61 -5.83
N ALA A 318 4.97 -21.22 -4.72
CA ALA A 318 4.28 -19.95 -4.61
C ALA A 318 5.25 -18.76 -4.73
N ALA A 319 6.41 -18.80 -4.06
CA ALA A 319 7.43 -17.76 -4.18
C ALA A 319 7.89 -17.58 -5.64
N HIS A 320 8.06 -18.67 -6.38
CA HIS A 320 8.42 -18.61 -7.80
C HIS A 320 7.30 -17.99 -8.65
N TYR A 321 6.06 -18.44 -8.46
CA TYR A 321 4.89 -17.91 -9.17
C TYR A 321 4.66 -16.42 -8.92
N GLU A 322 4.93 -15.96 -7.70
CA GLU A 322 4.81 -14.57 -7.26
C GLU A 322 6.04 -13.71 -7.62
N ASN A 323 7.03 -14.27 -8.34
CA ASN A 323 8.30 -13.61 -8.71
C ASN A 323 9.12 -13.10 -7.51
N LEU A 324 9.02 -13.80 -6.37
CA LEU A 324 9.70 -13.46 -5.13
C LEU A 324 11.09 -14.11 -5.01
N ASP A 325 11.53 -14.87 -6.02
CA ASP A 325 12.78 -15.64 -5.97
C ASP A 325 14.03 -14.79 -5.70
N ASN A 326 14.03 -13.54 -6.15
CA ASN A 326 15.15 -12.62 -5.98
C ASN A 326 15.11 -11.84 -4.65
N ASP A 327 14.03 -11.97 -3.87
CA ASP A 327 13.93 -11.33 -2.57
C ASP A 327 14.75 -12.10 -1.53
N ARG A 328 15.78 -11.44 -1.01
CA ARG A 328 16.71 -11.98 0.00
C ARG A 328 16.00 -12.44 1.28
N TYR A 329 14.94 -11.76 1.72
CA TYR A 329 14.20 -12.12 2.93
C TYR A 329 13.33 -13.34 2.68
N ILE A 330 12.71 -13.45 1.50
CA ILE A 330 12.00 -14.65 1.05
C ILE A 330 12.94 -15.86 1.01
N GLN A 331 14.13 -15.70 0.43
CA GLN A 331 15.16 -16.74 0.42
C GLN A 331 15.59 -17.14 1.85
N HIS A 332 15.79 -16.18 2.74
CA HIS A 332 16.13 -16.46 4.14
C HIS A 332 15.01 -17.22 4.86
N MET A 333 13.75 -16.84 4.63
CA MET A 333 12.59 -17.54 5.20
C MET A 333 12.49 -18.99 4.69
N ILE A 334 12.65 -19.22 3.38
CA ILE A 334 12.64 -20.57 2.81
C ILE A 334 13.75 -21.41 3.41
N ARG A 335 14.98 -20.88 3.45
CA ARG A 335 16.14 -21.60 3.99
C ARG A 335 15.98 -21.92 5.48
N MET A 336 15.43 -20.98 6.24
CA MET A 336 15.09 -21.20 7.64
C MET A 336 14.11 -22.38 7.79
N LEU A 337 13.02 -22.42 7.01
CA LEU A 337 12.06 -23.52 7.05
C LEU A 337 12.67 -24.87 6.64
N GLU A 338 13.57 -24.89 5.64
CA GLU A 338 14.31 -26.10 5.27
C GLU A 338 15.12 -26.66 6.44
N ILE A 339 15.79 -25.80 7.20
CA ILE A 339 16.57 -26.23 8.36
C ILE A 339 15.64 -26.84 9.42
N ILE A 340 14.56 -26.14 9.80
CA ILE A 340 13.64 -26.66 10.82
C ILE A 340 12.99 -27.98 10.38
N CYS A 341 12.68 -28.14 9.09
CA CYS A 341 12.11 -29.39 8.58
C CYS A 341 13.12 -30.55 8.57
N ASN A 342 14.41 -30.31 8.34
CA ASN A 342 15.38 -31.39 8.12
C ASN A 342 16.26 -31.68 9.35
N ASP A 343 16.40 -30.74 10.28
CA ASP A 343 17.27 -30.84 11.44
C ASP A 343 16.44 -30.90 12.73
N ASN A 344 16.37 -32.07 13.37
CA ASN A 344 15.65 -32.21 14.65
C ASN A 344 16.33 -31.44 15.81
N ASN A 345 17.54 -30.93 15.61
CA ASN A 345 18.29 -30.11 16.57
C ASN A 345 18.55 -28.69 16.02
N TYR A 346 17.64 -28.19 15.17
CA TYR A 346 17.75 -26.87 14.53
C TYR A 346 18.00 -25.72 15.53
N LEU A 347 17.57 -25.84 16.79
CA LEU A 347 17.85 -24.86 17.85
C LEU A 347 19.34 -24.71 18.17
N LYS A 348 20.20 -25.64 17.77
CA LYS A 348 21.66 -25.56 17.88
C LYS A 348 22.36 -25.24 16.55
N ASN A 349 21.58 -25.15 15.48
CA ASN A 349 22.10 -24.87 14.15
C ASN A 349 22.51 -23.38 14.06
N VAL A 350 23.76 -23.12 13.68
CA VAL A 350 24.31 -21.75 13.60
C VAL A 350 23.67 -20.98 12.45
N GLU A 351 23.49 -21.63 11.29
CA GLU A 351 22.89 -21.01 10.10
C GLU A 351 21.46 -20.54 10.39
N TYR A 352 20.66 -21.35 11.10
CA TYR A 352 19.31 -20.97 11.52
C TYR A 352 19.28 -19.68 12.35
N GLY A 353 20.19 -19.55 13.32
CA GLY A 353 20.31 -18.33 14.14
C GLY A 353 20.76 -17.11 13.33
N GLU A 354 21.68 -17.29 12.39
CA GLU A 354 22.12 -16.20 11.49
C GLU A 354 21.00 -15.71 10.58
N LEU A 355 20.19 -16.62 10.04
CA LEU A 355 19.03 -16.29 9.21
C LEU A 355 17.98 -15.52 10.02
N LEU A 356 17.66 -15.98 11.23
CA LEU A 356 16.73 -15.28 12.12
C LEU A 356 17.22 -13.88 12.50
N SER A 357 18.52 -13.73 12.77
CA SER A 357 19.12 -12.42 13.01
C SER A 357 18.94 -11.48 11.80
N LYS A 358 19.16 -11.97 10.58
CA LYS A 358 18.96 -11.18 9.35
C LYS A 358 17.49 -10.81 9.10
N LEU A 359 16.56 -11.69 9.46
CA LEU A 359 15.12 -11.45 9.37
C LEU A 359 14.62 -10.49 10.44
N PHE A 360 15.25 -10.46 11.61
CA PHE A 360 14.91 -9.52 12.68
C PHE A 360 15.48 -8.11 12.44
N TYR A 361 16.75 -8.02 12.02
CA TYR A 361 17.45 -6.76 11.76
C TYR A 361 17.32 -6.31 10.29
N VAL A 362 16.10 -6.32 9.75
CA VAL A 362 15.79 -5.77 8.43
C VAL A 362 16.12 -4.26 8.44
N LYS A 363 16.94 -3.81 7.48
CA LYS A 363 17.49 -2.45 7.47
C LYS A 363 16.83 -1.49 6.48
N ASP A 364 16.10 -2.01 5.50
CA ASP A 364 15.54 -1.19 4.42
C ASP A 364 14.15 -0.63 4.74
N GLY A 365 13.58 -0.99 5.90
CA GLY A 365 12.27 -0.51 6.33
C GLY A 365 11.11 -0.98 5.44
N SER A 366 11.37 -1.93 4.53
CA SER A 366 10.39 -2.50 3.61
C SER A 366 9.33 -3.37 4.29
N MET A 367 9.55 -3.75 5.55
CA MET A 367 8.73 -4.71 6.28
C MET A 367 8.04 -4.04 7.47
N HIS A 368 6.72 -4.21 7.53
CA HIS A 368 5.87 -3.80 8.65
C HIS A 368 6.40 -4.34 10.00
N TYR A 369 6.30 -3.56 11.09
CA TYR A 369 6.86 -3.91 12.41
C TYR A 369 6.39 -5.29 12.94
N GLY A 370 5.16 -5.70 12.65
CA GLY A 370 4.64 -7.04 12.95
C GLY A 370 5.45 -8.21 12.34
N PHE A 371 6.11 -8.01 11.18
CA PHE A 371 7.06 -8.99 10.63
C PHE A 371 8.23 -9.21 11.58
N LYS A 372 8.80 -8.12 12.11
CA LYS A 372 9.88 -8.15 13.09
C LYS A 372 9.42 -8.85 14.37
N LEU A 373 8.23 -8.54 14.89
CA LEU A 373 7.64 -9.19 16.07
C LEU A 373 7.52 -10.70 15.89
N PHE A 374 7.07 -11.15 14.71
CA PHE A 374 6.93 -12.58 14.41
C PHE A 374 8.26 -13.32 14.54
N PHE A 375 9.31 -12.86 13.84
CA PHE A 375 10.62 -13.52 13.85
C PHE A 375 11.40 -13.33 15.15
N ALA A 376 11.13 -12.25 15.91
CA ALA A 376 11.73 -12.03 17.22
C ALA A 376 11.50 -13.21 18.16
N SER A 377 10.29 -13.79 18.15
CA SER A 377 9.95 -14.93 19.00
C SER A 377 10.86 -16.15 18.75
N TYR A 378 11.08 -16.50 17.48
CA TYR A 378 11.95 -17.60 17.07
C TYR A 378 13.43 -17.28 17.34
N TYR A 379 13.84 -16.03 17.15
CA TYR A 379 15.22 -15.61 17.40
C TYR A 379 15.57 -15.65 18.89
N VAL A 380 14.68 -15.15 19.75
CA VAL A 380 14.81 -15.24 21.21
C VAL A 380 14.87 -16.69 21.67
N GLU A 381 14.05 -17.57 21.10
CA GLU A 381 14.06 -19.01 21.40
C GLU A 381 15.43 -19.65 21.07
N TRP A 382 15.98 -19.34 19.90
CA TRP A 382 17.30 -19.83 19.50
C TRP A 382 18.43 -19.25 20.38
N LEU A 383 18.41 -17.94 20.67
CA LEU A 383 19.41 -17.29 21.54
C LEU A 383 19.43 -17.93 22.93
N LYS A 384 18.25 -18.11 23.55
CA LYS A 384 18.11 -18.78 24.85
C LYS A 384 18.64 -20.21 24.80
N SER A 385 18.27 -20.96 23.76
CA SER A 385 18.76 -22.33 23.55
C SER A 385 20.28 -22.39 23.45
N ASN A 386 20.93 -21.34 22.96
CA ASN A 386 22.40 -21.24 22.85
C ASN A 386 23.06 -20.45 24.01
N ARG A 387 22.35 -20.27 25.13
CA ARG A 387 22.83 -19.57 26.34
C ARG A 387 23.23 -18.11 26.10
N ARG A 388 22.72 -17.48 25.04
CA ARG A 388 22.91 -16.05 24.70
C ARG A 388 21.81 -15.19 25.33
N TYR A 389 21.66 -15.28 26.66
CA TYR A 389 20.53 -14.66 27.37
C TYR A 389 20.56 -13.13 27.34
N LYS A 390 21.75 -12.51 27.32
CA LYS A 390 21.89 -11.06 27.23
C LYS A 390 21.31 -10.54 25.90
N GLU A 391 21.69 -11.17 24.81
CA GLU A 391 21.20 -10.80 23.47
C GLU A 391 19.71 -11.10 23.33
N ALA A 392 19.22 -12.19 23.93
CA ALA A 392 17.79 -12.46 23.98
C ALA A 392 17.01 -11.37 24.73
N LEU A 393 17.59 -10.80 25.80
CA LEU A 393 17.01 -9.67 26.51
C LEU A 393 17.05 -8.40 25.66
N GLU A 394 18.16 -8.10 24.99
CA GLU A 394 18.29 -6.94 24.09
C GLU A 394 17.22 -6.99 22.98
N VAL A 395 17.02 -8.16 22.35
CA VAL A 395 15.96 -8.36 21.34
C VAL A 395 14.56 -8.13 21.94
N MET A 396 14.32 -8.61 23.16
CA MET A 396 13.03 -8.41 23.85
C MET A 396 12.82 -6.92 24.20
N GLU A 397 13.84 -6.24 24.69
CA GLU A 397 13.76 -4.80 24.99
C GLU A 397 13.48 -3.99 23.72
N GLU A 398 14.12 -4.32 22.60
CA GLU A 398 13.89 -3.67 21.30
C GLU A 398 12.45 -3.85 20.77
N ILE A 399 11.78 -4.95 21.10
CA ILE A 399 10.39 -5.18 20.68
C ILE A 399 9.33 -4.62 21.65
N PHE A 400 9.71 -4.26 22.88
CA PHE A 400 8.78 -3.76 23.92
C PHE A 400 9.07 -2.32 24.35
N SER A 401 10.05 -1.64 23.75
CA SER A 401 10.46 -0.26 24.08
C SER A 401 9.76 0.83 23.24
N LEU A 402 8.79 0.45 22.42
CA LEU A 402 7.93 1.31 21.59
C LEU A 402 6.46 0.96 21.89
#